data_AF-A0A7X6V8Z7-F1
#
_entry.id   AF-A0A7X6V8Z7-F1
#
_cell.length_a   1.000
_cell.length_b   1.000
_cell.length_c   1.000
_cell.angle_alpha   90.00
_cell.angle_beta   90.00
_cell.angle_gamma   90.00
#
_symmetry.space_group_name_H-M   'P 1'
#
loop_
_entity.id
_entity.type
_entity.pdbx_description
1 polymer ?
#
loop_
_entity_poly.entity_id
_entity_poly.type
_entity_poly.pdbx_seq_one_letter_code
_entity_poly.pdbx_strand_id
1 'polypeptide(L)'
;MSSSSGLALWSDACKSNVFTGTISAGEAIYIEGISKSQSVGDKHLMWYYTDGEGSHTFTNTFTVLSQRIFGDLDFDGDVDSEDKALHPTLSSEYGWVIPVNTNACRTTQLQTDIGLPGIYTLSFEGDSAFRVWQSPNPAANETPLLIAGQTVTNGIGGVFWNTGSTAHVYLQAVESGTATLVYSFYGTGEAEGIVSRTSMKLTAVDASITHMYEMLNVCNRAPNPKQKTPKRLFIATEPNDDLAKFRVSGEVHPAALADRMMPGLFKGTTCVGTGYRQNDGEWAFYAAPSANVETYTIRFGVDANGDGTLQLSECGATTGFSVTAFNSAEYNAQRSALSTNANLARTPYPVGATLLLMFLNQSSSLPDPPDSISAIDPVNCFTLGSLTHNVGETFDEDGSGIISRHLWEEGTKAAKRVAESAEIQDLVNGLLASYTNEVANFFAAQTHALTYEFSFTHENALVNFSETSSVWHPIEYDLHIAFGRAVVESLSVSCVFEKLPGRAITLRSLSLQGILKDLYDFNFEDGRLAQQAAKLQLGWRTDSAWRTSGRIFGEKVVFQAEFDDWSFEF
;
A
#
# COMPACT_ATOMS: atom_id res chain seq x y z
N MET A 1 -2.12 57.27 -37.14
CA MET A 1 -1.78 55.82 -37.19
C MET A 1 -3.06 55.04 -37.45
N SER A 2 -2.99 53.96 -38.22
CA SER A 2 -4.09 53.02 -38.40
C SER A 2 -3.57 51.58 -38.32
N SER A 3 -4.25 50.73 -37.56
CA SER A 3 -3.95 49.30 -37.43
C SER A 3 -4.97 48.44 -38.18
N SER A 4 -4.51 47.35 -38.77
CA SER A 4 -5.39 46.30 -39.30
C SER A 4 -6.16 45.60 -38.18
N SER A 5 -7.33 45.03 -38.48
CA SER A 5 -8.03 44.14 -37.55
C SER A 5 -7.12 42.97 -37.14
N GLY A 6 -7.08 42.67 -35.83
CA GLY A 6 -6.26 41.59 -35.29
C GLY A 6 -4.93 41.99 -34.65
N LEU A 7 -4.66 43.30 -34.51
CA LEU A 7 -3.58 43.83 -33.67
C LEU A 7 -4.15 44.71 -32.55
N ALA A 8 -3.65 44.54 -31.33
CA ALA A 8 -3.85 45.46 -30.21
C ALA A 8 -2.57 46.24 -29.94
N LEU A 9 -2.73 47.50 -29.54
CA LEU A 9 -1.62 48.40 -29.21
C LEU A 9 -1.71 48.75 -27.73
N TRP A 10 -0.56 48.74 -27.05
CA TRP A 10 -0.44 48.96 -25.61
C TRP A 10 0.64 50.01 -25.34
N SER A 11 0.39 50.88 -24.36
CA SER A 11 1.38 51.89 -23.94
C SER A 11 2.43 51.32 -22.99
N ASP A 12 2.19 50.13 -22.45
CA ASP A 12 3.06 49.44 -21.53
C ASP A 12 3.20 47.96 -21.89
N ALA A 13 4.31 47.37 -21.47
CA ALA A 13 4.63 45.96 -21.75
C ALA A 13 3.68 44.98 -21.03
N CYS A 14 3.10 45.39 -19.89
CA CYS A 14 2.18 44.56 -19.13
C CYS A 14 0.74 44.59 -19.65
N LYS A 15 0.49 45.25 -20.78
CA LYS A 15 -0.83 45.32 -21.45
C LYS A 15 -1.94 45.85 -20.55
N SER A 16 -1.60 46.77 -19.65
CA SER A 16 -2.54 47.36 -18.71
C SER A 16 -3.31 48.53 -19.30
N ASN A 17 -2.71 49.25 -20.25
CA ASN A 17 -3.30 50.45 -20.85
C ASN A 17 -3.27 50.35 -22.37
N VAL A 18 -4.47 50.38 -22.97
CA VAL A 18 -4.62 50.39 -24.44
C VAL A 18 -4.06 51.70 -24.99
N PHE A 19 -3.19 51.59 -25.99
CA PHE A 19 -2.60 52.76 -26.65
C PHE A 19 -3.57 53.36 -27.68
N THR A 20 -3.75 54.68 -27.61
CA THR A 20 -4.37 55.47 -28.68
C THR A 20 -3.62 56.80 -28.83
N GLY A 21 -3.34 57.24 -30.07
CA GLY A 21 -2.77 58.57 -30.33
C GLY A 21 -1.48 58.58 -31.16
N THR A 22 -0.70 59.64 -30.95
CA THR A 22 0.60 59.92 -31.61
C THR A 22 1.77 59.49 -30.73
N ILE A 23 2.84 59.03 -31.37
CA ILE A 23 4.10 58.67 -30.71
C ILE A 23 5.16 59.74 -31.04
N SER A 24 5.97 60.09 -30.06
CA SER A 24 7.12 60.98 -30.22
C SER A 24 8.39 60.18 -30.52
N ALA A 25 9.41 60.83 -31.07
CA ALA A 25 10.71 60.19 -31.28
C ALA A 25 11.27 59.65 -29.96
N GLY A 26 11.62 58.36 -29.92
CA GLY A 26 12.18 57.68 -28.75
C GLY A 26 11.16 57.03 -27.82
N GLU A 27 9.85 57.21 -28.04
CA GLU A 27 8.82 56.48 -27.32
C GLU A 27 8.63 55.07 -27.91
N ALA A 28 8.22 54.13 -27.06
CA ALA A 28 7.91 52.76 -27.46
C ALA A 28 6.40 52.51 -27.44
N ILE A 29 5.93 51.70 -28.38
CA ILE A 29 4.60 51.09 -28.32
C ILE A 29 4.76 49.57 -28.31
N TYR A 30 3.83 48.90 -27.64
CA TYR A 30 3.81 47.44 -27.57
C TYR A 30 2.65 46.93 -28.43
N ILE A 31 2.92 45.88 -29.21
CA ILE A 31 1.98 45.33 -30.19
C ILE A 31 1.66 43.90 -29.79
N GLU A 32 0.38 43.55 -29.76
CA GLU A 32 -0.12 42.20 -29.53
C GLU A 32 -0.93 41.71 -30.71
N GLY A 33 -0.68 40.47 -31.15
CA GLY A 33 -1.54 39.79 -32.11
C GLY A 33 -2.76 39.19 -31.42
N ILE A 34 -3.96 39.58 -31.87
CA ILE A 34 -5.24 39.14 -31.30
C ILE A 34 -5.93 38.07 -32.16
N SER A 35 -5.61 38.01 -33.45
CA SER A 35 -6.21 37.03 -34.38
C SER A 35 -5.19 36.49 -35.38
N LYS A 36 -5.26 35.19 -35.67
CA LYS A 36 -4.34 34.52 -36.61
C LYS A 36 -4.36 35.15 -38.01
N SER A 37 -3.19 35.18 -38.64
CA SER A 37 -3.00 35.64 -40.02
C SER A 37 -3.37 34.56 -41.03
N GLN A 38 -3.95 34.97 -42.16
CA GLN A 38 -4.27 34.07 -43.29
C GLN A 38 -3.14 33.96 -44.31
N SER A 39 -2.21 34.93 -44.32
CA SER A 39 -1.02 34.97 -45.17
C SER A 39 0.13 35.65 -44.42
N VAL A 40 1.35 35.52 -44.95
CA VAL A 40 2.52 36.23 -44.39
C VAL A 40 2.33 37.74 -44.56
N GLY A 41 2.54 38.49 -43.49
CA GLY A 41 2.40 39.94 -43.48
C GLY A 41 0.95 40.46 -43.59
N ASP A 42 -0.06 39.61 -43.36
CA ASP A 42 -1.49 39.96 -43.42
C ASP A 42 -1.86 41.13 -42.50
N LYS A 43 -1.24 41.21 -41.32
CA LYS A 43 -1.50 42.28 -40.36
C LYS A 43 -0.57 43.45 -40.61
N HIS A 44 -1.05 44.68 -40.43
CA HIS A 44 -0.26 45.87 -40.70
C HIS A 44 -0.54 47.01 -39.74
N LEU A 45 0.50 47.80 -39.50
CA LEU A 45 0.45 49.05 -38.74
C LEU A 45 1.01 50.17 -39.61
N MET A 46 0.15 51.12 -39.96
CA MET A 46 0.52 52.26 -40.80
C MET A 46 0.72 53.52 -39.95
N TRP A 47 1.89 54.10 -40.12
CA TRP A 47 2.33 55.33 -39.52
C TRP A 47 2.18 56.48 -40.51
N TYR A 48 1.77 57.62 -39.98
CA TYR A 48 1.70 58.88 -40.70
C TYR A 48 2.56 59.87 -39.95
N TYR A 49 3.53 60.45 -40.62
CA TYR A 49 4.34 61.52 -40.06
C TYR A 49 4.53 62.62 -41.09
N THR A 50 4.75 63.84 -40.59
CA THR A 50 5.03 65.01 -41.43
C THR A 50 6.38 65.55 -40.99
N ASP A 51 7.25 65.83 -41.95
CA ASP A 51 8.49 66.56 -41.73
C ASP A 51 8.50 67.87 -42.54
N GLY A 52 9.62 68.59 -42.51
CA GLY A 52 9.77 69.84 -43.25
C GLY A 52 9.72 69.69 -44.77
N GLU A 53 9.68 68.47 -45.30
CA GLU A 53 9.67 68.15 -46.72
C GLU A 53 8.31 67.61 -47.20
N GLY A 54 7.47 67.10 -46.30
CA GLY A 54 6.10 66.70 -46.63
C GLY A 54 5.49 65.69 -45.65
N SER A 55 4.37 65.11 -46.05
CA SER A 55 3.73 63.99 -45.33
C SER A 55 4.18 62.66 -45.90
N HIS A 56 4.58 61.75 -45.01
CA HIS A 56 5.10 60.43 -45.33
C HIS A 56 4.26 59.33 -44.67
N THR A 57 4.28 58.16 -45.29
CA THR A 57 3.66 56.94 -44.74
C THR A 57 4.69 55.83 -44.63
N PHE A 58 4.62 55.12 -43.51
CA PHE A 58 5.47 53.95 -43.25
C PHE A 58 4.59 52.81 -42.74
N THR A 59 4.69 51.64 -43.34
CA THR A 59 3.85 50.49 -42.98
C THR A 59 4.74 49.36 -42.45
N ASN A 60 4.45 48.90 -41.24
CA ASN A 60 4.99 47.65 -40.73
C ASN A 60 3.98 46.55 -41.03
N THR A 61 4.47 45.40 -41.48
CA THR A 61 3.67 44.18 -41.64
C THR A 61 4.03 43.17 -40.57
N PHE A 62 3.04 42.40 -40.15
CA PHE A 62 3.12 41.42 -39.08
C PHE A 62 2.42 40.14 -39.49
N THR A 63 2.95 39.03 -39.01
CA THR A 63 2.36 37.70 -39.12
C THR A 63 2.03 37.23 -37.72
N VAL A 64 0.74 37.13 -37.41
CA VAL A 64 0.22 36.68 -36.11
C VAL A 64 -0.10 35.19 -36.18
N LEU A 65 0.51 34.43 -35.28
CA LEU A 65 0.35 32.99 -35.17
C LEU A 65 0.50 32.58 -33.69
N SER A 66 -0.14 31.50 -33.26
CA SER A 66 0.02 30.97 -31.89
C SER A 66 -0.05 29.45 -31.87
N GLN A 67 0.82 28.85 -31.07
CA GLN A 67 0.71 27.46 -30.62
C GLN A 67 0.69 27.45 -29.10
N ARG A 68 -0.19 26.63 -28.52
CA ARG A 68 -0.28 26.47 -27.06
C ARG A 68 -0.44 25.01 -26.70
N ILE A 69 0.09 24.66 -25.53
CA ILE A 69 -0.12 23.38 -24.88
C ILE A 69 -0.77 23.70 -23.52
N PHE A 70 -1.88 23.06 -23.21
CA PHE A 70 -2.51 23.12 -21.89
C PHE A 70 -2.67 21.70 -21.38
N GLY A 71 -2.19 21.44 -20.16
CA GLY A 71 -2.49 20.21 -19.44
C GLY A 71 -3.79 20.32 -18.67
N ASP A 72 -4.38 19.17 -18.37
CA ASP A 72 -5.38 18.94 -17.33
C ASP A 72 -4.68 19.05 -15.95
N LEU A 73 -4.48 20.29 -15.49
CA LEU A 73 -3.66 20.62 -14.34
C LEU A 73 -4.31 20.28 -13.01
N ASP A 74 -5.64 20.25 -12.91
CA ASP A 74 -6.35 19.81 -11.71
C ASP A 74 -6.78 18.33 -11.73
N PHE A 75 -6.52 17.64 -12.84
CA PHE A 75 -6.76 16.22 -13.05
C PHE A 75 -8.24 15.81 -13.12
N ASP A 76 -9.16 16.73 -13.39
CA ASP A 76 -10.59 16.42 -13.51
C ASP A 76 -10.94 15.68 -14.82
N GLY A 77 -10.01 15.65 -15.78
CA GLY A 77 -10.09 14.93 -17.05
C GLY A 77 -10.34 15.82 -18.26
N ASP A 78 -10.71 17.08 -18.06
CA ASP A 78 -10.93 18.08 -19.10
C ASP A 78 -9.77 19.09 -19.15
N VAL A 79 -9.82 20.01 -20.13
CA VAL A 79 -8.87 21.13 -20.21
C VAL A 79 -9.64 22.43 -20.42
N ASP A 80 -9.91 23.17 -19.36
CA ASP A 80 -10.90 24.23 -19.34
C ASP A 80 -10.38 25.56 -18.75
N SER A 81 -11.24 26.36 -18.11
CA SER A 81 -10.84 27.64 -17.53
C SER A 81 -10.06 27.48 -16.22
N GLU A 82 -10.32 26.41 -15.50
CA GLU A 82 -9.79 26.10 -14.18
C GLU A 82 -8.30 25.74 -14.34
N ASP A 83 -7.96 24.89 -15.31
CA ASP A 83 -6.57 24.61 -15.69
C ASP A 83 -5.82 25.85 -16.14
N LYS A 84 -6.47 26.69 -16.94
CA LYS A 84 -5.86 27.92 -17.45
C LYS A 84 -5.56 28.89 -16.31
N ALA A 85 -6.37 28.90 -15.26
CA ALA A 85 -6.12 29.68 -14.06
C ALA A 85 -4.95 29.12 -13.23
N LEU A 86 -4.73 27.80 -13.27
CA LEU A 86 -3.59 27.14 -12.61
C LEU A 86 -2.28 27.24 -13.40
N HIS A 87 -2.33 27.43 -14.72
CA HIS A 87 -1.13 27.48 -15.57
C HIS A 87 -0.04 28.48 -15.12
N PRO A 88 -0.34 29.68 -14.60
CA PRO A 88 0.67 30.60 -14.06
C PRO A 88 1.37 30.10 -12.80
N THR A 89 0.81 29.11 -12.09
CA THR A 89 1.38 28.52 -10.87
C THR A 89 2.43 27.45 -11.17
N LEU A 90 2.56 27.03 -12.44
CA LEU A 90 3.55 26.04 -12.85
C LEU A 90 4.97 26.54 -12.54
N SER A 91 5.70 25.72 -11.79
CA SER A 91 7.09 26.01 -11.46
C SER A 91 7.95 26.02 -12.72
N SER A 92 8.86 27.00 -12.84
CA SER A 92 9.88 26.99 -13.89
C SER A 92 10.86 25.82 -13.75
N GLU A 93 11.03 25.29 -12.53
CA GLU A 93 11.91 24.16 -12.24
C GLU A 93 11.22 22.82 -12.50
N TYR A 94 9.94 22.66 -12.15
CA TYR A 94 9.27 21.34 -12.19
C TYR A 94 8.18 21.22 -13.25
N GLY A 95 7.67 22.33 -13.77
CA GLY A 95 6.54 22.34 -14.70
C GLY A 95 5.30 21.70 -14.10
N TRP A 96 4.55 20.98 -14.95
CA TRP A 96 3.39 20.20 -14.55
C TRP A 96 3.84 18.91 -13.87
N VAL A 97 3.53 18.80 -12.58
CA VAL A 97 3.88 17.65 -11.76
C VAL A 97 2.75 16.63 -11.85
N ILE A 98 3.06 15.44 -12.37
CA ILE A 98 2.11 14.38 -12.66
C ILE A 98 2.47 13.18 -11.78
N PRO A 99 1.53 12.62 -11.01
CA PRO A 99 1.85 11.47 -10.18
C PRO A 99 1.86 10.19 -11.06
N VAL A 100 2.81 9.28 -10.82
CA VAL A 100 2.97 8.05 -11.62
C VAL A 100 1.73 7.17 -11.47
N ASN A 101 1.04 6.86 -12.58
CA ASN A 101 -0.12 5.98 -12.59
C ASN A 101 -0.26 5.33 -13.97
N THR A 102 0.05 4.04 -14.05
CA THR A 102 0.02 3.30 -15.32
C THR A 102 -1.38 3.07 -15.87
N ASN A 103 -2.45 3.38 -15.13
CA ASN A 103 -3.83 3.20 -15.57
C ASN A 103 -4.56 4.52 -15.82
N ALA A 104 -3.87 5.66 -15.74
CA ALA A 104 -4.46 6.96 -15.95
C ALA A 104 -3.70 7.73 -17.03
N CYS A 105 -4.42 8.22 -18.03
CA CYS A 105 -3.88 9.18 -18.98
C CYS A 105 -4.51 10.56 -18.71
N ARG A 106 -3.69 11.61 -18.70
CA ARG A 106 -4.12 13.01 -18.48
C ARG A 106 -4.31 13.71 -19.81
N THR A 107 -5.40 14.45 -19.93
CA THR A 107 -5.69 15.18 -21.15
C THR A 107 -4.66 16.29 -21.34
N THR A 108 -4.19 16.46 -22.58
CA THR A 108 -3.31 17.56 -22.96
C THR A 108 -3.83 18.17 -24.25
N GLN A 109 -4.24 19.42 -24.17
CA GLN A 109 -4.79 20.19 -25.27
C GLN A 109 -3.67 20.83 -26.09
N LEU A 110 -3.68 20.58 -27.39
CA LEU A 110 -2.90 21.30 -28.39
C LEU A 110 -3.80 22.34 -29.06
N GLN A 111 -3.47 23.63 -28.94
CA GLN A 111 -4.19 24.70 -29.62
C GLN A 111 -3.34 25.26 -30.75
N THR A 112 -3.94 25.34 -31.94
CA THR A 112 -3.29 25.85 -33.16
C THR A 112 -4.07 27.03 -33.73
N ASP A 113 -3.50 28.23 -33.60
CA ASP A 113 -4.04 29.45 -34.20
C ASP A 113 -3.10 29.93 -35.31
N ILE A 114 -2.93 29.10 -36.32
CA ILE A 114 -2.06 29.34 -37.48
C ILE A 114 -2.88 29.14 -38.76
N GLY A 115 -2.95 30.17 -39.60
CA GLY A 115 -3.64 30.13 -40.90
C GLY A 115 -2.71 29.90 -42.09
N LEU A 116 -1.44 29.61 -41.84
CA LEU A 116 -0.38 29.50 -42.85
C LEU A 116 -0.12 28.04 -43.24
N PRO A 117 0.32 27.78 -44.48
CA PRO A 117 0.75 26.45 -44.90
C PRO A 117 2.05 26.03 -44.19
N GLY A 118 2.08 24.83 -43.64
CA GLY A 118 3.28 24.30 -43.00
C GLY A 118 3.13 22.92 -42.40
N ILE A 119 4.21 22.48 -41.77
CA ILE A 119 4.37 21.17 -41.16
C ILE A 119 4.27 21.33 -39.64
N TYR A 120 3.52 20.43 -39.01
CA TYR A 120 3.36 20.40 -37.56
C TYR A 120 4.07 19.19 -37.00
N THR A 121 4.86 19.38 -35.96
CA THR A 121 5.57 18.29 -35.28
C THR A 121 5.28 18.31 -33.79
N LEU A 122 5.23 17.13 -33.21
CA LEU A 122 5.21 16.93 -31.77
C LEU A 122 6.50 16.17 -31.42
N SER A 123 7.33 16.75 -30.56
CA SER A 123 8.53 16.08 -30.04
C SER A 123 8.45 15.93 -28.54
N PHE A 124 9.05 14.85 -28.05
CA PHE A 124 9.05 14.51 -26.64
C PHE A 124 10.48 14.25 -26.20
N GLU A 125 11.01 15.12 -25.36
CA GLU A 125 12.41 15.13 -24.93
C GLU A 125 12.53 14.85 -23.44
N GLY A 126 13.56 14.11 -23.01
CA GLY A 126 13.81 13.81 -21.58
C GLY A 126 13.81 12.32 -21.28
N ASP A 127 13.34 11.96 -20.09
CA ASP A 127 13.35 10.60 -19.56
C ASP A 127 12.25 9.74 -20.17
N SER A 128 12.47 8.41 -20.20
CA SER A 128 11.49 7.41 -20.65
C SER A 128 10.25 7.30 -19.76
N ALA A 129 10.13 8.16 -18.76
CA ALA A 129 9.11 8.20 -17.71
C ALA A 129 7.68 8.39 -18.20
N PHE A 130 7.50 8.85 -19.43
CA PHE A 130 6.19 9.16 -19.97
C PHE A 130 5.93 8.50 -21.32
N ARG A 131 4.64 8.38 -21.62
CA ARG A 131 4.09 7.95 -22.90
C ARG A 131 3.04 8.97 -23.34
N VAL A 132 3.02 9.30 -24.62
CA VAL A 132 1.97 10.12 -25.24
C VAL A 132 1.08 9.21 -26.07
N TRP A 133 -0.22 9.34 -25.93
CA TRP A 133 -1.23 8.53 -26.60
C TRP A 133 -2.20 9.38 -27.41
N GLN A 134 -2.86 8.75 -28.41
CA GLN A 134 -3.96 9.36 -29.17
C GLN A 134 -5.35 9.01 -28.59
N SER A 135 -5.41 8.09 -27.63
CA SER A 135 -6.63 7.66 -26.93
C SER A 135 -6.45 7.87 -25.42
N PRO A 136 -7.49 8.28 -24.68
CA PRO A 136 -7.45 8.34 -23.22
C PRO A 136 -7.38 6.95 -22.57
N ASN A 137 -7.79 5.91 -23.30
CA ASN A 137 -7.81 4.52 -22.87
C ASN A 137 -7.08 3.67 -23.91
N PRO A 138 -5.74 3.72 -23.97
CA PRO A 138 -4.98 2.95 -24.95
C PRO A 138 -5.14 1.44 -24.69
N ALA A 139 -5.22 0.65 -25.75
CA ALA A 139 -5.27 -0.81 -25.61
C ALA A 139 -3.91 -1.36 -25.11
N ALA A 140 -3.92 -2.51 -24.44
CA ALA A 140 -2.71 -3.09 -23.82
C ALA A 140 -1.55 -3.34 -24.81
N ASN A 141 -1.83 -3.48 -26.10
CA ASN A 141 -0.87 -3.68 -27.18
C ASN A 141 -0.77 -2.50 -28.14
N GLU A 142 -1.44 -1.38 -27.84
CA GLU A 142 -1.32 -0.15 -28.62
C GLU A 142 0.08 0.43 -28.45
N THR A 143 0.64 0.97 -29.54
CA THR A 143 1.94 1.64 -29.49
C THR A 143 1.73 3.11 -29.16
N PRO A 144 2.45 3.67 -28.18
CA PRO A 144 2.41 5.11 -27.89
C PRO A 144 2.68 5.94 -29.14
N LEU A 145 2.01 7.09 -29.25
CA LEU A 145 2.28 8.09 -30.28
C LEU A 145 3.73 8.58 -30.18
N LEU A 146 4.17 8.87 -28.95
CA LEU A 146 5.53 9.30 -28.64
C LEU A 146 6.02 8.63 -27.36
N ILE A 147 7.30 8.27 -27.39
CA ILE A 147 8.14 8.06 -26.22
C ILE A 147 9.30 9.06 -26.24
N ALA A 148 10.05 9.13 -25.14
CA ALA A 148 11.14 10.09 -25.03
C ALA A 148 12.22 9.91 -26.10
N GLY A 149 12.71 11.04 -26.62
CA GLY A 149 13.65 11.13 -27.74
C GLY A 149 13.00 11.04 -29.13
N GLN A 150 11.67 10.95 -29.23
CA GLN A 150 10.99 10.85 -30.52
C GLN A 150 10.36 12.16 -30.97
N THR A 151 10.20 12.27 -32.29
CA THR A 151 9.45 13.33 -32.96
C THR A 151 8.54 12.70 -34.00
N VAL A 152 7.26 13.07 -33.98
CA VAL A 152 6.28 12.71 -35.01
C VAL A 152 5.84 13.94 -35.78
N THR A 153 5.44 13.72 -37.03
CA THR A 153 4.97 14.77 -37.93
C THR A 153 3.50 14.51 -38.28
N ASN A 154 2.66 15.54 -38.15
CA ASN A 154 1.25 15.44 -38.47
C ASN A 154 1.04 15.06 -39.94
N GLY A 155 0.20 14.07 -40.21
CA GLY A 155 -0.10 13.57 -41.55
C GLY A 155 0.93 12.56 -42.11
N ILE A 156 1.98 12.20 -41.37
CA ILE A 156 3.00 11.24 -41.80
C ILE A 156 2.89 9.95 -40.98
N GLY A 157 3.02 8.80 -41.64
CA GLY A 157 3.10 7.50 -40.95
C GLY A 157 1.82 7.10 -40.20
N GLY A 158 0.66 7.60 -40.62
CA GLY A 158 -0.63 7.35 -39.95
C GLY A 158 -0.91 8.24 -38.73
N VAL A 159 0.03 9.13 -38.38
CA VAL A 159 -0.15 10.10 -37.29
C VAL A 159 -1.02 11.26 -37.77
N PHE A 160 -2.08 11.58 -37.02
CA PHE A 160 -2.94 12.72 -37.32
C PHE A 160 -3.49 13.38 -36.05
N TRP A 161 -3.55 14.71 -36.04
CA TRP A 161 -4.32 15.50 -35.09
C TRP A 161 -4.88 16.77 -35.77
N ASN A 162 -5.94 17.33 -35.20
CA ASN A 162 -6.59 18.51 -35.72
C ASN A 162 -5.72 19.77 -35.54
N THR A 163 -5.32 20.40 -36.64
CA THR A 163 -4.57 21.67 -36.64
C THR A 163 -5.43 22.88 -37.01
N GLY A 164 -6.71 22.67 -37.35
CA GLY A 164 -7.65 23.74 -37.66
C GLY A 164 -8.32 24.36 -36.42
N SER A 165 -8.19 23.69 -35.28
CA SER A 165 -8.75 24.07 -33.98
C SER A 165 -7.94 23.41 -32.85
N THR A 166 -8.60 23.06 -31.76
CA THR A 166 -8.08 22.22 -30.67
C THR A 166 -7.92 20.76 -31.11
N ALA A 167 -6.83 20.14 -30.66
CA ALA A 167 -6.66 18.69 -30.60
C ALA A 167 -6.27 18.25 -29.19
N HIS A 168 -6.46 16.96 -28.89
CA HIS A 168 -6.04 16.36 -27.62
C HIS A 168 -5.04 15.24 -27.87
N VAL A 169 -4.04 15.17 -27.00
CA VAL A 169 -3.19 14.01 -26.78
C VAL A 169 -3.25 13.66 -25.31
N TYR A 170 -2.85 12.44 -24.96
CA TYR A 170 -3.02 11.93 -23.60
C TYR A 170 -1.67 11.52 -23.01
N LEU A 171 -1.32 12.09 -21.87
CA LEU A 171 -0.04 11.85 -21.20
C LEU A 171 -0.20 10.81 -20.09
N GLN A 172 0.67 9.80 -20.11
CA GLN A 172 0.73 8.77 -19.08
C GLN A 172 2.13 8.80 -18.45
N ALA A 173 2.18 8.93 -17.12
CA ALA A 173 3.42 8.78 -16.34
C ALA A 173 3.54 7.33 -15.85
N VAL A 174 4.63 6.64 -16.24
CA VAL A 174 4.83 5.20 -15.98
C VAL A 174 5.96 4.91 -14.98
N GLU A 175 6.88 5.85 -14.79
CA GLU A 175 7.95 5.81 -13.78
C GLU A 175 8.31 7.27 -13.42
N SER A 176 9.10 7.49 -12.36
CA SER A 176 9.56 8.84 -12.01
C SER A 176 10.56 9.39 -13.03
N GLY A 177 10.52 10.69 -13.28
CA GLY A 177 11.43 11.33 -14.24
C GLY A 177 10.91 12.67 -14.74
N THR A 178 11.66 13.29 -15.65
CA THR A 178 11.32 14.60 -16.23
C THR A 178 11.31 14.55 -17.74
N ALA A 179 10.39 15.30 -18.35
CA ALA A 179 10.31 15.39 -19.80
C ALA A 179 9.79 16.76 -20.24
N THR A 180 9.91 17.06 -21.52
CA THR A 180 9.36 18.26 -22.15
C THR A 180 8.63 17.86 -23.43
N LEU A 181 7.34 18.18 -23.47
CA LEU A 181 6.53 18.06 -24.69
C LEU A 181 6.66 19.35 -25.48
N VAL A 182 7.06 19.26 -26.75
CA VAL A 182 7.26 20.42 -27.63
C VAL A 182 6.35 20.30 -28.84
N TYR A 183 5.52 21.32 -29.06
CA TYR A 183 4.66 21.43 -30.23
C TYR A 183 5.19 22.54 -31.14
N SER A 184 5.49 22.19 -32.39
CA SER A 184 6.14 23.08 -33.35
C SER A 184 5.38 23.19 -34.67
N PHE A 185 5.48 24.35 -35.30
CA PHE A 185 5.05 24.64 -36.65
C PHE A 185 6.25 25.14 -37.46
N TYR A 186 6.41 24.60 -38.65
CA TYR A 186 7.41 25.01 -39.64
C TYR A 186 6.69 25.42 -40.91
N GLY A 187 6.76 26.71 -41.25
CA GLY A 187 6.13 27.24 -42.45
C GLY A 187 6.77 26.68 -43.72
N THR A 188 5.94 26.57 -44.77
CA THR A 188 6.33 26.09 -46.10
C THR A 188 5.86 27.06 -47.17
N GLY A 189 6.44 26.99 -48.37
CA GLY A 189 6.07 27.89 -49.47
C GLY A 189 6.29 29.36 -49.07
N GLU A 190 5.24 30.19 -49.17
CA GLU A 190 5.34 31.60 -48.79
C GLU A 190 5.62 31.83 -47.30
N ALA A 191 5.37 30.83 -46.44
CA ALA A 191 5.68 30.88 -45.01
C ALA A 191 7.05 30.26 -44.65
N GLU A 192 7.87 29.88 -45.64
CA GLU A 192 9.18 29.30 -45.39
C GLU A 192 10.05 30.20 -44.50
N GLY A 193 10.73 29.60 -43.53
CA GLY A 193 11.53 30.31 -42.52
C GLY A 193 10.75 30.81 -41.30
N ILE A 194 9.41 30.77 -41.31
CA ILE A 194 8.59 31.07 -40.13
C ILE A 194 8.49 29.82 -39.26
N VAL A 195 8.85 29.97 -37.98
CA VAL A 195 8.75 28.90 -36.97
C VAL A 195 7.96 29.39 -35.78
N SER A 196 7.02 28.57 -35.33
CA SER A 196 6.37 28.73 -34.02
C SER A 196 6.67 27.49 -33.20
N ARG A 197 6.88 27.66 -31.89
CA ARG A 197 7.05 26.56 -30.95
C ARG A 197 6.47 26.93 -29.61
N THR A 198 5.94 25.94 -28.93
CA THR A 198 5.59 25.99 -27.51
C THR A 198 6.02 24.70 -26.85
N SER A 199 6.23 24.73 -25.54
CA SER A 199 6.70 23.57 -24.79
C SER A 199 6.12 23.55 -23.38
N MET A 200 5.87 22.35 -22.87
CA MET A 200 5.42 22.11 -21.50
C MET A 200 6.39 21.16 -20.82
N LYS A 201 6.99 21.62 -19.73
CA LYS A 201 7.83 20.79 -18.85
C LYS A 201 6.93 19.91 -17.98
N LEU A 202 7.32 18.65 -17.84
CA LEU A 202 6.62 17.62 -17.10
C LEU A 202 7.56 17.00 -16.07
N THR A 203 7.06 16.71 -14.88
CA THR A 203 7.77 15.92 -13.88
C THR A 203 6.87 14.82 -13.33
N ALA A 204 7.27 13.57 -13.51
CA ALA A 204 6.60 12.40 -12.97
C ALA A 204 7.12 12.13 -11.57
N VAL A 205 6.20 12.00 -10.60
CA VAL A 205 6.53 11.72 -9.20
C VAL A 205 6.04 10.36 -8.81
N ASP A 206 6.97 9.53 -8.33
CA ASP A 206 6.68 8.25 -7.72
C ASP A 206 6.82 8.35 -6.20
N ALA A 207 5.96 7.64 -5.49
CA ALA A 207 5.98 7.60 -4.03
C ALA A 207 5.66 6.20 -3.53
N SER A 208 6.44 5.75 -2.54
CA SER A 208 6.24 4.48 -1.86
C SER A 208 6.20 4.69 -0.36
N ILE A 209 5.41 3.88 0.36
CA ILE A 209 5.49 3.80 1.82
C ILE A 209 6.60 2.81 2.17
N THR A 210 7.48 3.22 3.09
CA THR A 210 8.50 2.34 3.68
C THR A 210 8.06 1.84 5.05
N HIS A 211 7.50 2.69 5.92
CA HIS A 211 7.02 2.30 7.24
C HIS A 211 5.70 2.99 7.60
N MET A 212 4.94 2.37 8.50
CA MET A 212 3.77 2.97 9.10
C MET A 212 3.60 2.47 10.53
N TYR A 213 3.22 3.36 11.43
CA TYR A 213 3.11 3.04 12.85
C TYR A 213 2.16 3.98 13.57
N GLU A 214 1.56 3.51 14.66
CA GLU A 214 0.69 4.33 15.51
C GLU A 214 1.52 5.37 16.30
N MET A 215 0.98 6.59 16.51
CA MET A 215 1.71 7.68 17.18
C MET A 215 1.84 7.56 18.69
N LEU A 216 0.85 6.95 19.35
CA LEU A 216 0.78 6.97 20.81
C LEU A 216 1.36 5.71 21.46
N ASN A 217 1.94 4.80 20.67
CA ASN A 217 2.50 3.53 21.14
C ASN A 217 1.53 2.77 22.05
N VAL A 218 0.24 2.79 21.71
CA VAL A 218 -0.83 2.10 22.44
C VAL A 218 -0.93 0.66 21.92
N CYS A 219 -0.86 0.50 20.59
CA CYS A 219 -0.76 -0.72 19.83
C CYS A 219 0.70 -0.95 19.43
N ASN A 220 1.41 -1.86 20.10
CA ASN A 220 2.76 -2.21 19.65
C ASN A 220 2.74 -2.81 18.24
N ARG A 221 3.62 -2.26 17.41
CA ARG A 221 3.94 -2.71 16.06
C ARG A 221 4.10 -4.24 16.03
N ALA A 222 3.19 -4.90 15.33
CA ALA A 222 3.52 -6.17 14.71
C ALA A 222 3.13 -6.05 13.24
N PRO A 223 4.10 -5.77 12.33
CA PRO A 223 4.12 -6.61 11.14
C PRO A 223 3.96 -8.04 11.64
N ASN A 224 2.92 -8.75 11.18
CA ASN A 224 2.83 -10.18 11.44
C ASN A 224 4.21 -10.77 11.07
N PRO A 225 4.99 -11.35 12.03
CA PRO A 225 6.36 -11.77 11.75
C PRO A 225 6.45 -12.90 10.71
N LYS A 226 5.32 -13.55 10.41
CA LYS A 226 5.16 -14.55 9.35
C LYS A 226 4.70 -13.93 8.01
N GLN A 227 4.19 -12.68 7.98
CA GLN A 227 3.90 -11.96 6.74
C GLN A 227 5.14 -11.19 6.26
N LYS A 228 5.80 -11.73 5.23
CA LYS A 228 6.97 -11.12 4.58
C LYS A 228 6.71 -9.73 3.94
N THR A 229 5.47 -9.25 3.94
CA THR A 229 5.05 -7.88 3.57
C THR A 229 3.73 -7.57 4.32
N PRO A 230 3.71 -6.78 5.39
CA PRO A 230 2.49 -6.61 6.20
C PRO A 230 1.45 -5.76 5.46
N LYS A 231 0.51 -6.36 4.72
CA LYS A 231 -0.49 -5.67 3.86
C LYS A 231 -1.51 -4.80 4.61
N ARG A 232 -1.55 -4.82 5.95
CA ARG A 232 -2.54 -4.06 6.75
C ARG A 232 -1.97 -3.63 8.10
N LEU A 233 -2.36 -2.44 8.57
CA LEU A 233 -2.15 -1.96 9.94
C LEU A 233 -3.48 -1.88 10.67
N PHE A 234 -3.50 -2.28 11.93
CA PHE A 234 -4.69 -2.25 12.78
C PHE A 234 -4.47 -1.24 13.92
N ILE A 235 -5.47 -0.38 14.20
CA ILE A 235 -5.33 0.74 15.15
C ILE A 235 -6.64 0.93 15.92
N ALA A 236 -6.58 1.21 17.22
CA ALA A 236 -7.75 1.59 18.01
C ALA A 236 -7.89 3.13 18.11
N THR A 237 -9.13 3.64 18.12
CA THR A 237 -9.37 5.06 18.40
C THR A 237 -9.13 5.37 19.85
N GLU A 238 -8.58 6.55 20.16
CA GLU A 238 -8.37 7.10 21.50
C GLU A 238 -9.69 7.34 22.29
N PRO A 239 -9.71 7.17 23.64
CA PRO A 239 -10.96 7.14 24.39
C PRO A 239 -11.55 8.54 24.56
N ASN A 240 -10.72 9.56 24.38
CA ASN A 240 -11.05 10.95 24.70
C ASN A 240 -11.39 11.78 23.46
N ASP A 241 -10.99 11.35 22.27
CA ASP A 241 -11.25 12.07 21.01
C ASP A 241 -11.78 11.18 19.87
N ASP A 242 -11.91 9.86 20.09
CA ASP A 242 -12.35 8.89 19.08
C ASP A 242 -11.52 8.90 17.79
N LEU A 243 -10.23 9.27 17.88
CA LEU A 243 -9.31 9.28 16.74
C LEU A 243 -8.28 8.15 16.83
N ALA A 244 -8.09 7.42 15.74
CA ALA A 244 -6.94 6.53 15.53
C ALA A 244 -5.80 7.34 14.89
N LYS A 245 -4.63 7.40 15.54
CA LYS A 245 -3.52 8.28 15.13
C LYS A 245 -2.30 7.48 14.68
N PHE A 246 -1.79 7.74 13.47
CA PHE A 246 -0.64 7.00 12.93
C PHE A 246 0.21 7.83 11.98
N ARG A 247 1.49 7.46 11.90
CA ARG A 247 2.48 8.02 11.01
C ARG A 247 2.81 7.07 9.89
N VAL A 248 3.16 7.65 8.76
CA VAL A 248 3.60 6.97 7.56
C VAL A 248 4.92 7.61 7.13
N SER A 249 5.93 6.80 6.89
CA SER A 249 7.15 7.22 6.21
C SER A 249 7.21 6.60 4.83
N GLY A 250 7.84 7.30 3.91
CA GLY A 250 7.86 6.91 2.51
C GLY A 250 8.99 7.56 1.76
N GLU A 251 9.30 6.98 0.61
CA GLU A 251 10.26 7.53 -0.35
C GLU A 251 9.49 8.23 -1.46
N VAL A 252 9.96 9.41 -1.83
CA VAL A 252 9.42 10.20 -2.94
C VAL A 252 10.54 10.42 -3.95
N HIS A 253 10.27 10.14 -5.21
CA HIS A 253 11.21 10.34 -6.30
C HIS A 253 10.61 11.23 -7.39
N PRO A 254 11.28 12.34 -7.75
CA PRO A 254 12.52 12.86 -7.16
C PRO A 254 12.31 13.45 -5.75
N ALA A 255 13.29 13.33 -4.86
CA ALA A 255 13.19 13.74 -3.45
C ALA A 255 12.88 15.24 -3.25
N ALA A 256 13.28 16.09 -4.21
CA ALA A 256 12.99 17.53 -4.20
C ALA A 256 11.49 17.84 -4.28
N LEU A 257 10.66 16.87 -4.70
CA LEU A 257 9.22 17.02 -4.81
C LEU A 257 8.44 16.47 -3.61
N ALA A 258 9.14 16.04 -2.55
CA ALA A 258 8.49 15.55 -1.34
C ALA A 258 7.54 16.58 -0.70
N ASP A 259 7.82 17.89 -0.82
CA ASP A 259 6.94 18.96 -0.30
C ASP A 259 5.68 19.18 -1.15
N ARG A 260 5.68 18.69 -2.39
CA ARG A 260 4.52 18.75 -3.29
C ARG A 260 3.64 17.51 -3.20
N MET A 261 4.15 16.45 -2.58
CA MET A 261 3.38 15.24 -2.33
C MET A 261 2.51 15.41 -1.10
N MET A 262 1.24 15.13 -1.28
CA MET A 262 0.26 15.07 -0.20
C MET A 262 -0.23 13.64 -0.10
N PRO A 263 -0.39 13.09 1.10
CA PRO A 263 -1.00 11.78 1.24
C PRO A 263 -2.41 11.91 1.82
N GLY A 264 -3.29 11.00 1.41
CA GLY A 264 -4.70 11.02 1.73
C GLY A 264 -5.15 9.68 2.28
N LEU A 265 -6.04 9.73 3.27
CA LEU A 265 -6.70 8.58 3.86
C LEU A 265 -8.05 8.39 3.18
N PHE A 266 -8.24 7.26 2.49
CA PHE A 266 -9.43 7.00 1.68
C PHE A 266 -10.32 5.92 2.29
N LYS A 267 -11.63 6.22 2.39
CA LYS A 267 -12.69 5.23 2.58
C LYS A 267 -13.32 4.93 1.22
N GLY A 268 -12.98 3.78 0.63
CA GLY A 268 -13.37 3.49 -0.74
C GLY A 268 -12.73 4.51 -1.71
N THR A 269 -13.56 5.36 -2.29
CA THR A 269 -13.15 6.40 -3.25
C THR A 269 -13.08 7.80 -2.65
N THR A 270 -13.51 7.99 -1.40
CA THR A 270 -13.60 9.30 -0.76
C THR A 270 -12.42 9.51 0.18
N CYS A 271 -11.70 10.62 0.01
CA CYS A 271 -10.71 11.06 0.98
C CYS A 271 -11.44 11.57 2.24
N VAL A 272 -11.08 11.01 3.39
CA VAL A 272 -11.67 11.32 4.70
C VAL A 272 -10.67 11.98 5.65
N GLY A 273 -9.42 12.15 5.20
CA GLY A 273 -8.39 12.85 5.96
C GLY A 273 -7.12 13.03 5.15
N THR A 274 -6.48 14.18 5.32
CA THR A 274 -5.21 14.51 4.68
C THR A 274 -4.07 14.37 5.69
N GLY A 275 -2.98 13.73 5.29
CA GLY A 275 -1.80 13.60 6.13
C GLY A 275 -0.97 14.88 6.11
N TYR A 276 -0.53 15.33 7.29
CA TYR A 276 0.28 16.54 7.41
C TYR A 276 1.74 16.18 7.67
N ARG A 277 2.65 16.78 6.88
CA ARG A 277 4.07 16.47 6.93
C ARG A 277 4.70 16.97 8.24
N GLN A 278 5.53 16.12 8.83
CA GLN A 278 6.29 16.36 10.05
C GLN A 278 7.73 16.80 9.73
N ASN A 279 8.42 17.38 10.71
CA ASN A 279 9.81 17.86 10.56
C ASN A 279 10.83 16.73 10.32
N ASP A 280 10.49 15.49 10.67
CA ASP A 280 11.29 14.29 10.43
C ASP A 280 11.09 13.70 9.03
N GLY A 281 10.24 14.33 8.19
CA GLY A 281 9.97 13.89 6.82
C GLY A 281 8.82 12.89 6.70
N GLU A 282 8.20 12.48 7.81
CA GLU A 282 7.05 11.58 7.82
C GLU A 282 5.71 12.33 7.69
N TRP A 283 4.64 11.59 7.43
CA TRP A 283 3.27 12.13 7.40
C TRP A 283 2.43 11.56 8.51
N ALA A 284 1.67 12.45 9.14
CA ALA A 284 0.85 12.17 10.29
C ALA A 284 -0.64 12.14 9.89
N PHE A 285 -1.37 11.12 10.35
CA PHE A 285 -2.77 10.88 10.00
C PHE A 285 -3.65 10.65 11.22
N TYR A 286 -4.92 10.99 11.04
CA TYR A 286 -5.99 10.73 12.00
C TYR A 286 -7.18 10.10 11.28
N ALA A 287 -7.69 9.00 11.81
CA ALA A 287 -8.88 8.33 11.32
C ALA A 287 -9.98 8.33 12.38
N ALA A 288 -11.19 8.73 11.99
CA ALA A 288 -12.38 8.71 12.84
C ALA A 288 -13.37 7.67 12.28
N PRO A 289 -13.26 6.38 12.65
CA PRO A 289 -14.17 5.34 12.18
C PRO A 289 -15.60 5.63 12.62
N SER A 290 -16.49 5.71 11.64
CA SER A 290 -17.93 5.93 11.88
C SER A 290 -18.69 4.62 12.14
N ALA A 291 -18.03 3.49 11.91
CA ALA A 291 -18.50 2.15 12.27
C ALA A 291 -17.61 1.52 13.35
N ASN A 292 -18.02 0.37 13.88
CA ASN A 292 -17.22 -0.41 14.85
C ASN A 292 -15.82 -0.75 14.32
N VAL A 293 -15.74 -1.07 13.03
CA VAL A 293 -14.51 -1.39 12.31
C VAL A 293 -14.57 -0.70 10.96
N GLU A 294 -13.50 -0.03 10.56
CA GLU A 294 -13.42 0.64 9.28
C GLU A 294 -12.05 0.46 8.66
N THR A 295 -11.99 0.12 7.36
CA THR A 295 -10.74 -0.02 6.63
C THR A 295 -10.57 1.13 5.66
N TYR A 296 -9.40 1.75 5.72
CA TYR A 296 -8.95 2.84 4.90
C TYR A 296 -7.78 2.41 4.03
N THR A 297 -7.63 3.06 2.88
CA THR A 297 -6.44 2.94 2.03
C THR A 297 -5.68 4.25 2.07
N ILE A 298 -4.37 4.19 2.09
CA ILE A 298 -3.55 5.41 1.98
C ILE A 298 -3.19 5.58 0.51
N ARG A 299 -3.35 6.80 0.01
CA ARG A 299 -2.93 7.17 -1.34
C ARG A 299 -2.02 8.37 -1.29
N PHE A 300 -1.17 8.47 -2.30
CA PHE A 300 -0.25 9.58 -2.47
C PHE A 300 -0.51 10.25 -3.81
N GLY A 301 -0.48 11.57 -3.80
CA GLY A 301 -0.79 12.39 -4.94
C GLY A 301 -0.25 13.80 -4.78
N VAL A 302 -0.63 14.67 -5.70
CA VAL A 302 -0.36 16.10 -5.63
C VAL A 302 -1.70 16.79 -5.55
N ASP A 303 -1.90 17.63 -4.53
CA ASP A 303 -3.04 18.55 -4.45
C ASP A 303 -2.93 19.55 -5.60
N ALA A 304 -3.61 19.25 -6.70
CA ALA A 304 -3.37 19.86 -7.98
C ALA A 304 -4.18 21.16 -8.11
N ASN A 305 -5.39 21.15 -7.54
CA ASN A 305 -6.27 22.31 -7.47
C ASN A 305 -6.01 23.20 -6.22
N GLY A 306 -5.24 22.72 -5.24
CA GLY A 306 -4.88 23.47 -4.04
C GLY A 306 -5.99 23.57 -3.00
N ASP A 307 -6.94 22.62 -3.00
CA ASP A 307 -8.09 22.62 -2.08
C ASP A 307 -7.77 22.02 -0.70
N GLY A 308 -6.57 21.45 -0.52
CA GLY A 308 -6.09 20.85 0.72
C GLY A 308 -6.53 19.39 0.91
N THR A 309 -7.22 18.79 -0.07
CA THR A 309 -7.71 17.42 -0.02
C THR A 309 -7.39 16.65 -1.29
N LEU A 310 -6.94 15.40 -1.16
CA LEU A 310 -6.68 14.58 -2.34
C LEU A 310 -7.97 14.01 -2.93
N GLN A 311 -8.09 14.15 -4.23
CA GLN A 311 -9.07 13.47 -5.07
C GLN A 311 -8.45 12.20 -5.67
N LEU A 312 -9.29 11.25 -6.09
CA LEU A 312 -8.78 10.01 -6.70
C LEU A 312 -8.02 10.27 -8.00
N SER A 313 -8.47 11.26 -8.77
CA SER A 313 -7.81 11.76 -9.96
C SER A 313 -6.41 12.28 -9.64
N GLU A 314 -6.18 12.86 -8.48
CA GLU A 314 -4.90 13.43 -8.08
C GLU A 314 -3.90 12.39 -7.53
N CYS A 315 -4.36 11.16 -7.32
CA CYS A 315 -3.53 10.07 -6.80
C CYS A 315 -2.71 9.41 -7.91
N GLY A 316 -1.41 9.24 -7.68
CA GLY A 316 -0.54 8.40 -8.52
C GLY A 316 -0.39 7.00 -7.97
N ALA A 317 -0.07 6.92 -6.68
CA ALA A 317 0.17 5.65 -6.01
C ALA A 317 -1.00 5.32 -5.08
N THR A 318 -1.48 4.08 -5.20
CA THR A 318 -2.27 3.44 -4.14
C THR A 318 -1.33 2.50 -3.41
N THR A 319 -1.26 2.62 -2.10
CA THR A 319 -0.36 1.77 -1.32
C THR A 319 -0.89 0.33 -1.36
N GLY A 320 0.01 -0.66 -1.33
CA GLY A 320 -0.37 -2.07 -1.18
C GLY A 320 -0.90 -2.43 0.21
N PHE A 321 -1.26 -1.42 1.01
CA PHE A 321 -1.40 -1.48 2.46
C PHE A 321 -2.68 -0.75 2.92
N SER A 322 -3.48 -1.36 3.80
CA SER A 322 -4.70 -0.72 4.35
C SER A 322 -4.62 -0.49 5.86
N VAL A 323 -5.21 0.58 6.36
CA VAL A 323 -5.36 0.84 7.80
C VAL A 323 -6.76 0.41 8.24
N THR A 324 -6.87 -0.47 9.22
CA THR A 324 -8.14 -0.85 9.84
C THR A 324 -8.23 -0.23 11.21
N ALA A 325 -9.13 0.75 11.38
CA ALA A 325 -9.39 1.40 12.65
C ALA A 325 -10.57 0.74 13.38
N PHE A 326 -10.48 0.62 14.70
CA PHE A 326 -11.53 0.15 15.59
C PHE A 326 -11.95 1.25 16.53
N ASN A 327 -13.24 1.44 16.73
CA ASN A 327 -13.67 2.35 17.78
C ASN A 327 -13.47 1.73 19.18
N SER A 328 -13.32 2.58 20.19
CA SER A 328 -13.13 2.19 21.60
C SER A 328 -14.25 1.28 22.13
N ALA A 329 -15.50 1.47 21.67
CA ALA A 329 -16.64 0.67 22.10
C ALA A 329 -16.56 -0.78 21.62
N GLU A 330 -16.21 -0.98 20.35
CA GLU A 330 -15.96 -2.29 19.75
C GLU A 330 -14.82 -3.00 20.47
N TYR A 331 -13.70 -2.31 20.71
CA TYR A 331 -12.60 -2.89 21.48
C TYR A 331 -13.07 -3.44 22.83
N ASN A 332 -13.83 -2.64 23.60
CA ASN A 332 -14.33 -3.04 24.91
C ASN A 332 -15.31 -4.21 24.83
N ALA A 333 -16.17 -4.25 23.80
CA ALA A 333 -17.08 -5.36 23.57
C ALA A 333 -16.32 -6.66 23.29
N GLN A 334 -15.28 -6.61 22.45
CA GLN A 334 -14.44 -7.77 22.15
C GLN A 334 -13.64 -8.23 23.38
N ARG A 335 -13.18 -7.29 24.21
CA ARG A 335 -12.52 -7.60 25.49
C ARG A 335 -13.46 -8.36 26.43
N SER A 336 -14.70 -7.92 26.53
CA SER A 336 -15.72 -8.55 27.37
C SER A 336 -16.06 -9.97 26.87
N ALA A 337 -16.25 -10.12 25.55
CA ALA A 337 -16.53 -11.41 24.93
C ALA A 337 -15.36 -12.40 25.12
N LEU A 338 -14.13 -11.95 24.84
CA LEU A 338 -12.95 -12.80 24.98
C LEU A 338 -12.70 -13.17 26.45
N SER A 339 -12.91 -12.25 27.40
CA SER A 339 -12.84 -12.53 28.84
C SER A 339 -13.88 -13.56 29.29
N THR A 340 -15.12 -13.45 28.79
CA THR A 340 -16.19 -14.40 29.10
C THR A 340 -15.83 -15.80 28.59
N ASN A 341 -15.38 -15.89 27.33
CA ASN A 341 -14.98 -17.14 26.70
C ASN A 341 -13.75 -17.76 27.38
N ALA A 342 -12.76 -16.94 27.76
CA ALA A 342 -11.60 -17.40 28.53
C ALA A 342 -11.99 -18.02 29.87
N ASN A 343 -12.96 -17.40 30.58
CA ASN A 343 -13.43 -17.93 31.85
C ASN A 343 -14.21 -19.24 31.69
N LEU A 344 -15.02 -19.37 30.64
CA LEU A 344 -15.70 -20.64 30.31
C LEU A 344 -14.71 -21.74 29.92
N ALA A 345 -13.61 -21.37 29.24
CA ALA A 345 -12.56 -22.30 28.83
C ALA A 345 -11.68 -22.80 29.98
N ARG A 346 -11.72 -22.22 31.19
CA ARG A 346 -10.90 -22.66 32.33
C ARG A 346 -11.11 -24.13 32.70
N THR A 347 -12.33 -24.65 32.53
CA THR A 347 -12.68 -26.03 32.89
C THR A 347 -12.12 -27.05 31.90
N PRO A 348 -12.33 -26.91 30.57
CA PRO A 348 -11.72 -27.81 29.59
C PRO A 348 -10.24 -27.52 29.30
N TYR A 349 -9.80 -26.26 29.38
CA TYR A 349 -8.50 -25.78 28.87
C TYR A 349 -7.81 -24.83 29.86
N PRO A 350 -7.39 -25.31 31.03
CA PRO A 350 -6.91 -24.44 32.11
C PRO A 350 -5.66 -23.62 31.75
N VAL A 351 -4.76 -24.16 30.92
CA VAL A 351 -3.50 -23.49 30.53
C VAL A 351 -3.77 -22.35 29.55
N GLY A 352 -4.44 -22.64 28.41
CA GLY A 352 -4.74 -21.62 27.41
C GLY A 352 -5.69 -20.54 27.91
N ALA A 353 -6.67 -20.91 28.75
CA ALA A 353 -7.52 -19.94 29.44
C ALA A 353 -6.70 -19.02 30.37
N THR A 354 -5.69 -19.56 31.05
CA THR A 354 -4.83 -18.77 31.94
C THR A 354 -3.98 -17.78 31.15
N LEU A 355 -3.31 -18.23 30.08
CA LEU A 355 -2.51 -17.34 29.21
C LEU A 355 -3.36 -16.25 28.56
N LEU A 356 -4.56 -16.60 28.07
CA LEU A 356 -5.51 -15.63 27.52
C LEU A 356 -5.96 -14.59 28.58
N LEU A 357 -6.23 -15.03 29.80
CA LEU A 357 -6.59 -14.12 30.89
C LEU A 357 -5.43 -13.24 31.34
N MET A 358 -4.19 -13.73 31.25
CA MET A 358 -2.98 -12.94 31.53
C MET A 358 -2.77 -11.87 30.47
N PHE A 359 -2.99 -12.21 29.20
CA PHE A 359 -3.05 -11.26 28.09
C PHE A 359 -4.10 -10.17 28.34
N LEU A 360 -5.31 -10.53 28.78
CA LEU A 360 -6.44 -9.61 29.00
C LEU A 360 -6.35 -8.73 30.26
N ASN A 361 -5.73 -9.24 31.34
CA ASN A 361 -5.77 -8.63 32.67
C ASN A 361 -4.43 -8.02 33.12
N GLN A 362 -3.40 -8.02 32.27
CA GLN A 362 -2.08 -7.46 32.57
C GLN A 362 -1.49 -7.93 33.92
N SER A 363 -1.41 -9.24 34.14
CA SER A 363 -0.66 -9.76 35.29
C SER A 363 0.86 -9.63 35.06
N SER A 364 1.62 -9.28 36.08
CA SER A 364 3.07 -9.06 36.03
C SER A 364 3.92 -10.34 36.09
N SER A 365 3.32 -11.53 35.92
CA SER A 365 4.00 -12.82 36.10
C SER A 365 3.45 -13.89 35.16
N LEU A 366 4.33 -14.76 34.66
CA LEU A 366 4.01 -16.01 33.93
C LEU A 366 3.41 -17.07 34.86
N PRO A 367 2.73 -18.11 34.32
CA PRO A 367 2.46 -19.33 35.05
C PRO A 367 3.78 -20.08 35.31
N ASP A 368 3.91 -20.70 36.49
CA ASP A 368 4.95 -21.70 36.74
C ASP A 368 4.60 -23.03 36.05
N PRO A 369 5.61 -23.82 35.61
CA PRO A 369 5.40 -25.13 35.02
C PRO A 369 4.69 -26.08 36.01
N PRO A 370 3.75 -26.90 35.53
CA PRO A 370 2.85 -27.65 36.39
C PRO A 370 3.47 -28.95 36.90
N ASP A 371 4.67 -28.95 37.48
CA ASP A 371 5.29 -30.19 37.94
C ASP A 371 5.97 -30.05 39.31
N SER A 372 5.20 -30.34 40.37
CA SER A 372 5.78 -30.94 41.59
C SER A 372 4.81 -31.60 42.59
N ILE A 373 3.49 -31.75 42.34
CA ILE A 373 2.59 -32.29 43.39
C ILE A 373 1.71 -33.44 42.92
N SER A 374 1.98 -34.60 43.51
CA SER A 374 1.39 -35.93 43.32
C SER A 374 0.02 -36.12 44.01
N ALA A 375 -0.91 -35.16 43.96
CA ALA A 375 -2.20 -35.33 44.61
C ALA A 375 -3.37 -34.79 43.79
N ILE A 376 -4.34 -35.66 43.57
CA ILE A 376 -5.67 -35.41 43.04
C ILE A 376 -6.44 -34.60 44.10
N ASP A 377 -6.63 -33.27 43.91
CA ASP A 377 -7.93 -32.55 44.01
C ASP A 377 -7.76 -31.01 43.80
N PRO A 378 -8.86 -30.21 43.68
CA PRO A 378 -9.12 -29.29 42.58
C PRO A 378 -8.43 -27.93 42.74
N VAL A 379 -8.12 -27.33 41.59
CA VAL A 379 -7.81 -25.90 41.34
C VAL A 379 -7.87 -25.01 42.58
N ASN A 380 -6.73 -24.75 43.22
CA ASN A 380 -6.58 -23.68 44.21
C ASN A 380 -5.33 -22.86 43.92
N CYS A 381 -5.59 -21.74 43.23
CA CYS A 381 -5.18 -20.38 43.58
C CYS A 381 -3.79 -20.19 44.21
N PHE A 382 -2.91 -19.56 43.43
CA PHE A 382 -1.59 -19.07 43.80
C PHE A 382 -1.58 -18.14 45.03
N THR A 383 -0.53 -18.20 45.86
CA THR A 383 -0.27 -17.26 46.96
C THR A 383 0.72 -16.16 46.55
N LEU A 384 0.54 -14.97 47.13
CA LEU A 384 1.11 -13.66 46.78
C LEU A 384 2.66 -13.56 46.81
N GLY A 385 3.38 -14.61 47.19
CA GLY A 385 4.80 -14.56 47.56
C GLY A 385 5.81 -14.93 46.47
N SER A 386 5.39 -15.44 45.31
CA SER A 386 6.29 -16.10 44.35
C SER A 386 6.51 -15.33 43.04
N LEU A 387 6.14 -14.05 42.96
CA LEU A 387 6.06 -13.31 41.69
C LEU A 387 7.24 -12.34 41.51
N THR A 388 8.32 -12.76 40.85
CA THR A 388 9.36 -11.85 40.35
C THR A 388 9.58 -12.08 38.85
N HIS A 389 9.46 -11.00 38.05
CA HIS A 389 9.83 -10.80 36.62
C HIS A 389 8.67 -10.69 35.59
N ASN A 390 8.81 -9.65 34.74
CA ASN A 390 7.88 -9.19 33.71
C ASN A 390 7.81 -10.14 32.51
N VAL A 391 6.60 -10.48 32.05
CA VAL A 391 6.44 -11.26 30.82
C VAL A 391 5.32 -10.73 29.92
N GLY A 392 5.67 -10.60 28.63
CA GLY A 392 5.04 -9.78 27.61
C GLY A 392 6.03 -8.70 27.17
N GLU A 393 6.35 -8.65 25.89
CA GLU A 393 7.50 -7.86 25.42
C GLU A 393 7.06 -6.51 24.84
N THR A 394 7.76 -5.47 25.26
CA THR A 394 7.58 -4.13 24.74
C THR A 394 8.48 -3.99 23.52
N PHE A 395 7.88 -3.66 22.38
CA PHE A 395 8.59 -3.22 21.19
C PHE A 395 8.96 -1.74 21.37
N ASP A 396 10.15 -1.39 20.93
CA ASP A 396 10.65 -0.02 20.85
C ASP A 396 9.85 0.79 19.82
N GLU A 397 10.01 2.12 19.86
CA GLU A 397 9.31 3.04 18.96
C GLU A 397 9.60 2.75 17.48
N ASP A 398 10.68 2.07 17.15
CA ASP A 398 11.05 1.64 15.80
C ASP A 398 10.52 0.25 15.41
N GLY A 399 9.80 -0.42 16.32
CA GLY A 399 9.23 -1.76 16.11
C GLY A 399 10.22 -2.90 16.33
N SER A 400 11.42 -2.62 16.82
CA SER A 400 12.33 -3.65 17.30
C SER A 400 11.87 -4.17 18.67
N GLY A 401 12.07 -5.46 18.95
CA GLY A 401 11.67 -6.08 20.20
C GLY A 401 12.13 -7.52 20.25
N ILE A 402 12.36 -8.04 21.46
CA ILE A 402 12.73 -9.44 21.69
C ILE A 402 11.49 -10.14 22.20
N ILE A 403 11.12 -11.30 21.65
CA ILE A 403 10.01 -12.09 22.19
C ILE A 403 10.58 -13.17 23.09
N SER A 404 10.43 -13.02 24.42
CA SER A 404 10.71 -14.09 25.37
C SER A 404 9.83 -15.30 25.09
N ARG A 405 10.46 -16.47 24.96
CA ARG A 405 9.82 -17.75 24.65
C ARG A 405 9.63 -18.58 25.90
N HIS A 406 8.40 -19.04 26.15
CA HIS A 406 8.10 -20.02 27.19
C HIS A 406 8.34 -21.44 26.66
N LEU A 407 8.99 -22.29 27.47
CA LEU A 407 9.32 -23.66 27.14
C LEU A 407 8.47 -24.62 27.97
N TRP A 408 7.69 -25.45 27.29
CA TRP A 408 7.03 -26.61 27.88
C TRP A 408 7.91 -27.84 27.65
N GLU A 409 8.50 -28.37 28.72
CA GLU A 409 9.35 -29.56 28.67
C GLU A 409 8.53 -30.84 28.44
N GLU A 410 9.24 -31.88 28.02
CA GLU A 410 8.72 -33.24 27.87
C GLU A 410 8.14 -33.71 29.23
N GLY A 411 6.93 -34.27 29.22
CA GLY A 411 6.24 -34.73 30.43
C GLY A 411 5.24 -33.74 31.03
N THR A 412 5.30 -32.46 30.65
CA THR A 412 4.26 -31.50 31.03
C THR A 412 2.90 -31.92 30.46
N LYS A 413 1.81 -31.55 31.15
CA LYS A 413 0.44 -31.80 30.63
C LYS A 413 0.21 -31.17 29.26
N ALA A 414 0.83 -30.02 28.99
CA ALA A 414 0.81 -29.36 27.68
C ALA A 414 1.50 -30.22 26.61
N ALA A 415 2.74 -30.64 26.87
CA ALA A 415 3.50 -31.51 25.98
C ALA A 415 2.76 -32.81 25.66
N LYS A 416 2.26 -33.50 26.68
CA LYS A 416 1.53 -34.75 26.50
C LYS A 416 0.31 -34.58 25.58
N ARG A 417 -0.42 -33.49 25.76
CA ARG A 417 -1.60 -33.23 24.94
C ARG A 417 -1.26 -32.86 23.50
N VAL A 418 -0.14 -32.17 23.24
CA VAL A 418 0.25 -31.84 21.85
C VAL A 418 0.49 -33.13 21.11
N ALA A 419 1.24 -34.04 21.75
CA ALA A 419 1.55 -35.34 21.18
C ALA A 419 0.29 -36.19 20.89
N GLU A 420 -0.77 -36.03 21.69
CA GLU A 420 -2.03 -36.76 21.56
C GLU A 420 -3.08 -36.06 20.65
N SER A 421 -2.79 -34.88 20.09
CA SER A 421 -3.79 -34.08 19.35
C SER A 421 -4.16 -34.69 18.00
N ALA A 422 -5.40 -34.48 17.55
CA ALA A 422 -5.87 -34.97 16.24
C ALA A 422 -5.03 -34.42 15.08
N GLU A 423 -4.58 -33.17 15.15
CA GLU A 423 -3.79 -32.55 14.10
C GLU A 423 -2.37 -33.10 14.02
N ILE A 424 -1.75 -33.45 15.15
CA ILE A 424 -0.48 -34.18 15.17
C ILE A 424 -0.71 -35.61 14.67
N GLN A 425 -1.81 -36.27 15.04
CA GLN A 425 -2.17 -37.59 14.50
C GLN A 425 -2.39 -37.54 12.98
N ASP A 426 -3.06 -36.51 12.45
CA ASP A 426 -3.27 -36.30 11.01
C ASP A 426 -1.94 -36.05 10.29
N LEU A 427 -1.06 -35.25 10.90
CA LEU A 427 0.29 -35.04 10.39
C LEU A 427 1.10 -36.35 10.35
N VAL A 428 1.03 -37.16 11.41
CA VAL A 428 1.65 -38.48 11.50
C VAL A 428 1.05 -39.43 10.45
N ASN A 429 -0.27 -39.47 10.29
CA ASN A 429 -0.95 -40.31 9.30
C ASN A 429 -0.56 -39.90 7.87
N GLY A 430 -0.49 -38.60 7.59
CA GLY A 430 0.03 -38.08 6.33
C GLY A 430 1.49 -38.48 6.07
N LEU A 431 2.32 -38.46 7.12
CA LEU A 431 3.70 -38.93 7.06
C LEU A 431 3.76 -40.43 6.76
N LEU A 432 3.05 -41.27 7.52
CA LEU A 432 2.99 -42.72 7.32
C LEU A 432 2.51 -43.10 5.91
N ALA A 433 1.49 -42.41 5.40
CA ALA A 433 0.98 -42.60 4.05
C ALA A 433 2.03 -42.29 2.97
N SER A 434 2.92 -41.32 3.22
CA SER A 434 4.02 -40.99 2.29
C SER A 434 5.11 -42.08 2.24
N TYR A 435 5.24 -42.89 3.29
CA TYR A 435 6.23 -43.97 3.41
C TYR A 435 5.67 -45.38 3.17
N THR A 436 4.40 -45.51 2.77
CA THR A 436 3.73 -46.81 2.52
C THR A 436 4.52 -47.73 1.59
N ASN A 437 5.03 -47.21 0.48
CA ASN A 437 5.78 -48.02 -0.49
C ASN A 437 7.13 -48.48 0.06
N GLU A 438 7.79 -47.69 0.91
CA GLU A 438 9.09 -48.03 1.49
C GLU A 438 8.97 -49.21 2.46
N VAL A 439 7.98 -49.16 3.36
CA VAL A 439 7.70 -50.22 4.33
C VAL A 439 7.32 -51.51 3.60
N ALA A 440 6.45 -51.44 2.59
CA ALA A 440 6.05 -52.60 1.80
C ALA A 440 7.24 -53.25 1.07
N ASN A 441 8.10 -52.44 0.46
CA ASN A 441 9.29 -52.92 -0.26
C ASN A 441 10.29 -53.60 0.69
N PHE A 442 10.47 -53.07 1.91
CA PHE A 442 11.34 -53.69 2.90
C PHE A 442 10.90 -55.11 3.27
N PHE A 443 9.62 -55.31 3.63
CA PHE A 443 9.11 -56.64 4.02
C PHE A 443 8.95 -57.61 2.83
N ALA A 444 8.92 -57.10 1.60
CA ALA A 444 9.03 -57.91 0.39
C ALA A 444 10.46 -58.41 0.16
N ALA A 445 11.47 -57.57 0.43
CA ALA A 445 12.89 -57.91 0.32
C ALA A 445 13.40 -58.78 1.48
N GLN A 446 12.93 -58.53 2.71
CA GLN A 446 13.35 -59.22 3.93
C GLN A 446 12.32 -60.29 4.33
N THR A 447 12.30 -61.40 3.59
CA THR A 447 11.25 -62.44 3.71
C THR A 447 11.17 -63.13 5.08
N HIS A 448 12.22 -63.04 5.90
CA HIS A 448 12.28 -63.63 7.24
C HIS A 448 12.05 -62.62 8.38
N ALA A 449 11.99 -61.32 8.09
CA ALA A 449 11.72 -60.30 9.09
C ALA A 449 10.21 -60.33 9.43
N LEU A 450 9.90 -60.65 10.69
CA LEU A 450 8.53 -60.61 11.22
C LEU A 450 8.19 -59.24 11.81
N THR A 451 9.21 -58.52 12.29
CA THR A 451 9.08 -57.19 12.86
C THR A 451 10.25 -56.31 12.43
N TYR A 452 10.01 -55.02 12.22
CA TYR A 452 11.08 -54.05 11.99
C TYR A 452 10.67 -52.66 12.46
N GLU A 453 11.64 -51.89 12.95
CA GLU A 453 11.45 -50.52 13.40
C GLU A 453 11.91 -49.53 12.33
N PHE A 454 11.02 -48.62 11.94
CA PHE A 454 11.33 -47.50 11.06
C PHE A 454 11.30 -46.20 11.84
N SER A 455 12.16 -45.26 11.48
CA SER A 455 12.15 -43.90 12.03
C SER A 455 11.98 -42.90 10.88
N PHE A 456 10.98 -42.04 11.01
CA PHE A 456 10.65 -41.00 10.04
C PHE A 456 10.80 -39.63 10.67
N THR A 457 11.23 -38.64 9.87
CA THR A 457 11.33 -37.25 10.32
C THR A 457 10.53 -36.34 9.40
N HIS A 458 9.90 -35.33 9.98
CA HIS A 458 9.21 -34.28 9.27
C HIS A 458 9.56 -32.92 9.91
N GLU A 459 9.84 -31.92 9.09
CA GLU A 459 10.28 -30.60 9.57
C GLU A 459 9.39 -29.49 9.02
N ASN A 460 9.20 -28.46 9.83
CA ASN A 460 8.48 -27.22 9.47
C ASN A 460 7.05 -27.45 8.94
N ALA A 461 6.33 -28.43 9.49
CA ALA A 461 4.93 -28.62 9.16
C ALA A 461 4.07 -27.51 9.78
N LEU A 462 3.24 -26.88 8.94
CA LEU A 462 2.18 -26.02 9.41
C LEU A 462 1.03 -26.89 9.89
N VAL A 463 0.64 -26.66 11.14
CA VAL A 463 -0.48 -27.35 11.75
C VAL A 463 -1.49 -26.31 12.20
N ASN A 464 -2.76 -26.53 11.85
CA ASN A 464 -3.85 -25.63 12.20
C ASN A 464 -4.77 -26.34 13.18
N PHE A 465 -4.57 -26.06 14.46
CA PHE A 465 -5.48 -26.50 15.50
C PHE A 465 -6.80 -25.74 15.29
N SER A 466 -7.91 -26.43 15.11
CA SER A 466 -9.17 -25.78 14.74
C SER A 466 -9.91 -25.22 15.97
N GLU A 467 -10.95 -24.41 15.77
CA GLU A 467 -11.92 -24.16 16.85
C GLU A 467 -13.07 -25.17 16.72
N THR A 468 -13.15 -26.14 17.61
CA THR A 468 -14.33 -27.01 17.68
C THR A 468 -15.58 -26.19 17.99
N SER A 469 -16.43 -26.02 16.99
CA SER A 469 -17.75 -25.39 17.13
C SER A 469 -18.76 -26.42 17.61
N SER A 470 -18.99 -26.52 18.92
CA SER A 470 -20.36 -26.67 19.46
C SER A 470 -20.37 -26.53 20.98
N VAL A 471 -21.31 -25.73 21.48
CA VAL A 471 -21.51 -25.40 22.90
C VAL A 471 -22.06 -26.59 23.72
N TRP A 472 -22.17 -27.80 23.14
CA TRP A 472 -23.02 -28.86 23.71
C TRP A 472 -22.54 -30.31 23.59
N HIS A 473 -21.23 -30.55 23.43
CA HIS A 473 -20.69 -31.91 23.62
C HIS A 473 -19.58 -31.92 24.67
N PRO A 474 -19.68 -32.77 25.72
CA PRO A 474 -18.52 -33.15 26.48
C PRO A 474 -17.72 -34.11 25.60
N ILE A 475 -16.41 -33.93 25.58
CA ILE A 475 -15.43 -34.77 24.86
C ILE A 475 -15.24 -34.34 23.40
N GLU A 476 -14.36 -33.37 23.20
CA GLU A 476 -13.24 -33.44 22.25
C GLU A 476 -12.39 -32.18 22.50
N TYR A 477 -11.23 -32.41 23.11
CA TYR A 477 -10.46 -31.42 23.85
C TYR A 477 -9.34 -30.86 22.96
N ASP A 478 -9.56 -29.67 22.43
CA ASP A 478 -8.63 -28.98 21.56
C ASP A 478 -7.52 -28.30 22.37
N LEU A 479 -6.26 -28.65 22.09
CA LEU A 479 -5.11 -28.16 22.83
C LEU A 479 -4.61 -26.81 22.28
N HIS A 480 -5.51 -25.85 22.22
CA HIS A 480 -5.11 -24.46 22.01
C HIS A 480 -4.53 -23.92 23.31
N ILE A 481 -3.21 -23.91 23.39
CA ILE A 481 -2.50 -23.14 24.41
C ILE A 481 -2.65 -21.63 24.10
N ALA A 482 -2.91 -21.24 22.84
CA ALA A 482 -3.78 -20.12 22.38
C ALA A 482 -3.86 -20.06 20.83
N PHE A 483 -4.87 -19.34 20.34
CA PHE A 483 -5.45 -19.34 18.99
C PHE A 483 -4.50 -18.98 17.83
N GLY A 484 -4.27 -19.91 16.89
CA GLY A 484 -3.56 -19.62 15.63
C GLY A 484 -2.97 -20.82 14.89
N ARG A 485 -2.07 -20.52 13.93
CA ARG A 485 -1.27 -21.51 13.19
C ARG A 485 0.06 -21.73 13.91
N ALA A 486 0.31 -22.98 14.33
CA ALA A 486 1.57 -23.39 14.91
C ALA A 486 2.47 -24.07 13.85
N VAL A 487 3.77 -24.11 14.15
CA VAL A 487 4.77 -24.80 13.32
C VAL A 487 5.33 -25.97 14.11
N VAL A 488 5.17 -27.18 13.60
CA VAL A 488 5.94 -28.34 14.07
C VAL A 488 7.30 -28.24 13.40
N GLU A 489 8.28 -27.71 14.12
CA GLU A 489 9.63 -27.50 13.59
C GLU A 489 10.33 -28.81 13.29
N SER A 490 10.16 -29.78 14.19
CA SER A 490 10.69 -31.13 14.03
C SER A 490 9.70 -32.12 14.62
N LEU A 491 9.43 -33.19 13.88
CA LEU A 491 8.67 -34.35 14.31
C LEU A 491 9.46 -35.58 13.93
N SER A 492 9.76 -36.42 14.91
CA SER A 492 10.36 -37.73 14.75
C SER A 492 9.33 -38.78 15.15
N VAL A 493 9.09 -39.75 14.28
CA VAL A 493 8.12 -40.83 14.51
C VAL A 493 8.86 -42.16 14.39
N SER A 494 8.93 -42.95 15.46
CA SER A 494 9.42 -44.32 15.43
C SER A 494 8.25 -45.30 15.42
N CYS A 495 8.25 -46.23 14.47
CA CYS A 495 7.15 -47.16 14.23
C CYS A 495 7.68 -48.58 14.21
N VAL A 496 7.10 -49.45 15.02
CA VAL A 496 7.36 -50.90 14.96
C VAL A 496 6.25 -51.54 14.12
N PHE A 497 6.63 -52.06 12.96
CA PHE A 497 5.71 -52.82 12.11
C PHE A 497 5.84 -54.31 12.34
N GLU A 498 4.72 -55.00 12.25
CA GLU A 498 4.63 -56.46 12.32
C GLU A 498 3.99 -57.02 11.06
N LYS A 499 4.58 -58.10 10.54
CA LYS A 499 4.07 -58.82 9.37
C LYS A 499 3.30 -60.06 9.86
N LEU A 500 1.97 -60.03 9.74
CA LEU A 500 1.12 -61.12 10.19
C LEU A 500 1.09 -62.30 9.20
N PRO A 501 0.91 -63.55 9.69
CA PRO A 501 0.76 -64.71 8.83
C PRO A 501 -0.50 -64.60 7.96
N GLY A 502 -0.35 -64.25 6.69
CA GLY A 502 -1.48 -64.12 5.75
C GLY A 502 -1.56 -62.84 4.91
N ARG A 503 -0.63 -61.86 5.10
CA ARG A 503 -0.24 -60.73 4.21
C ARG A 503 -0.38 -59.31 4.79
N ALA A 504 -1.17 -59.08 5.84
CA ALA A 504 -1.29 -57.73 6.40
C ALA A 504 0.01 -57.31 7.13
N ILE A 505 0.53 -56.13 6.80
CA ILE A 505 1.55 -55.43 7.59
C ILE A 505 0.77 -54.45 8.47
N THR A 506 0.94 -54.56 9.78
CA THR A 506 0.23 -53.74 10.76
C THR A 506 1.21 -52.94 11.59
N LEU A 507 0.84 -51.71 11.92
CA LEU A 507 1.57 -50.91 12.90
C LEU A 507 1.29 -51.47 14.30
N ARG A 508 2.34 -51.91 15.01
CA ARG A 508 2.22 -52.53 16.35
C ARG A 508 2.37 -51.51 17.47
N SER A 509 3.31 -50.59 17.32
CA SER A 509 3.52 -49.51 18.29
C SER A 509 4.13 -48.32 17.58
N LEU A 510 3.79 -47.13 18.08
CA LEU A 510 4.28 -45.86 17.57
C LEU A 510 4.77 -45.00 18.74
N SER A 511 5.99 -44.51 18.65
CA SER A 511 6.48 -43.44 19.51
C SER A 511 6.76 -42.21 18.68
N LEU A 512 6.43 -41.05 19.22
CA LEU A 512 6.72 -39.78 18.55
C LEU A 512 7.37 -38.81 19.52
N GLN A 513 8.25 -37.98 18.98
CA GLN A 513 8.90 -36.87 19.65
C GLN A 513 8.88 -35.67 18.72
N GLY A 514 8.53 -34.49 19.22
CA GLY A 514 8.50 -33.32 18.39
C GLY A 514 8.69 -32.01 19.14
N ILE A 515 8.95 -30.96 18.36
CA ILE A 515 9.04 -29.59 18.79
C ILE A 515 7.98 -28.81 18.04
N LEU A 516 6.96 -28.37 18.78
CA LEU A 516 6.01 -27.38 18.32
C LEU A 516 6.56 -26.01 18.72
N LYS A 517 6.66 -25.09 17.77
CA LYS A 517 6.75 -23.67 18.08
C LYS A 517 5.45 -23.01 17.72
N ASP A 518 4.95 -22.26 18.68
CA ASP A 518 3.88 -21.33 18.42
C ASP A 518 4.37 -19.92 18.70
N LEU A 519 3.94 -19.00 17.85
CA LEU A 519 4.04 -17.59 18.11
C LEU A 519 2.60 -17.16 18.33
N TYR A 520 2.31 -16.60 19.50
CA TYR A 520 1.00 -16.02 19.76
C TYR A 520 0.82 -14.74 18.96
N ASP A 521 0.50 -14.92 17.67
CA ASP A 521 0.15 -13.88 16.74
C ASP A 521 -1.35 -13.99 16.41
N PHE A 522 -2.14 -13.05 16.93
CA PHE A 522 -3.57 -13.06 16.66
C PHE A 522 -3.79 -12.50 15.25
N ASN A 523 -3.89 -13.39 14.26
CA ASN A 523 -4.23 -13.00 12.91
C ASN A 523 -5.75 -12.71 12.81
N PHE A 524 -6.11 -11.56 12.23
CA PHE A 524 -7.50 -11.13 12.04
C PHE A 524 -8.26 -11.96 10.97
N GLU A 525 -7.55 -12.82 10.22
CA GLU A 525 -8.09 -13.52 9.05
C GLU A 525 -9.06 -14.68 9.40
N ASP A 526 -9.12 -15.13 10.66
CA ASP A 526 -9.98 -16.23 11.10
C ASP A 526 -11.14 -15.72 11.97
N GLY A 527 -12.38 -15.84 11.46
CA GLY A 527 -13.59 -15.13 11.93
C GLY A 527 -14.21 -15.57 13.26
N ARG A 528 -13.40 -15.91 14.27
CA ARG A 528 -13.86 -16.33 15.60
C ARG A 528 -13.00 -15.73 16.73
N LEU A 529 -12.55 -16.48 17.74
CA LEU A 529 -11.80 -15.93 18.90
C LEU A 529 -10.49 -15.27 18.46
N ALA A 530 -9.84 -15.79 17.41
CA ALA A 530 -8.65 -15.20 16.78
C ALA A 530 -8.91 -13.75 16.34
N GLN A 531 -10.04 -13.46 15.70
CA GLN A 531 -10.43 -12.10 15.33
C GLN A 531 -10.63 -11.21 16.56
N GLN A 532 -11.27 -11.72 17.63
CA GLN A 532 -11.48 -10.95 18.86
C GLN A 532 -10.15 -10.64 19.55
N ALA A 533 -9.26 -11.62 19.63
CA ALA A 533 -7.93 -11.48 20.21
C ALA A 533 -7.03 -10.55 19.38
N ALA A 534 -7.13 -10.61 18.04
CA ALA A 534 -6.43 -9.71 17.12
C ALA A 534 -6.83 -8.25 17.34
N LYS A 535 -8.12 -8.00 17.55
CA LYS A 535 -8.63 -6.67 17.92
C LYS A 535 -8.09 -6.19 19.28
N LEU A 536 -7.80 -7.10 20.22
CA LEU A 536 -7.30 -6.79 21.55
C LEU A 536 -5.77 -6.67 21.65
N GLN A 537 -5.03 -7.30 20.74
CA GLN A 537 -3.56 -7.21 20.68
C GLN A 537 -3.08 -5.77 20.48
N LEU A 538 -3.99 -4.93 19.97
CA LEU A 538 -3.86 -3.49 19.82
C LEU A 538 -3.78 -2.72 21.16
N GLY A 539 -3.76 -3.41 22.32
CA GLY A 539 -3.25 -2.84 23.56
C GLY A 539 -4.04 -1.64 24.08
N TRP A 540 -5.27 -1.83 24.51
CA TRP A 540 -6.06 -0.75 25.12
C TRP A 540 -6.19 -0.90 26.64
N ARG A 541 -5.71 0.10 27.40
CA ARG A 541 -6.02 0.23 28.84
C ARG A 541 -6.37 1.69 29.17
N THR A 542 -7.43 1.88 29.95
CA THR A 542 -8.07 3.17 30.23
C THR A 542 -7.55 3.88 31.49
N ASP A 543 -6.45 3.44 32.12
CA ASP A 543 -5.89 4.14 33.26
C ASP A 543 -4.63 4.95 32.91
N SER A 544 -4.46 6.02 33.68
CA SER A 544 -3.56 7.14 33.46
C SER A 544 -2.14 6.86 33.92
N ALA A 545 -1.21 7.41 33.13
CA ALA A 545 0.22 7.57 33.37
C ALA A 545 1.10 6.30 33.17
N TRP A 546 1.81 6.31 32.03
CA TRP A 546 2.90 5.41 31.60
C TRP A 546 2.44 4.04 31.07
N ARG A 547 2.25 3.95 29.74
CA ARG A 547 1.78 2.74 29.03
C ARG A 547 2.94 2.08 28.27
N THR A 548 3.05 0.75 28.33
CA THR A 548 4.07 -0.05 27.63
C THR A 548 3.45 -1.34 27.08
N SER A 549 3.02 -1.33 25.81
CA SER A 549 2.74 -2.52 24.96
C SER A 549 1.40 -3.27 25.02
N GLY A 550 0.98 -3.75 23.84
CA GLY A 550 0.26 -5.02 23.68
C GLY A 550 1.23 -6.20 23.79
N ARG A 551 0.81 -7.33 24.39
CA ARG A 551 1.71 -8.44 24.74
C ARG A 551 1.66 -9.55 23.69
N ILE A 552 2.83 -9.90 23.16
CA ILE A 552 3.05 -11.11 22.37
C ILE A 552 3.76 -12.12 23.25
N PHE A 553 3.36 -13.38 23.12
CA PHE A 553 3.99 -14.50 23.80
C PHE A 553 4.60 -15.42 22.72
N GLY A 554 5.79 -15.96 22.98
CA GLY A 554 6.34 -17.05 22.18
C GLY A 554 6.24 -18.34 22.97
N GLU A 555 5.87 -19.44 22.32
CA GLU A 555 5.86 -20.76 22.94
C GLU A 555 6.69 -21.76 22.16
N LYS A 556 7.28 -22.68 22.92
CA LYS A 556 7.88 -23.89 22.40
C LYS A 556 7.43 -25.04 23.29
N VAL A 557 6.79 -26.02 22.68
CA VAL A 557 6.41 -27.26 23.33
C VAL A 557 7.31 -28.36 22.81
N VAL A 558 8.03 -29.01 23.70
CA VAL A 558 8.73 -30.26 23.40
C VAL A 558 7.83 -31.39 23.87
N PHE A 559 7.36 -32.20 22.94
CA PHE A 559 6.34 -33.21 23.19
C PHE A 559 6.82 -34.62 22.84
N GLN A 560 6.32 -35.60 23.61
CA GLN A 560 6.57 -37.02 23.40
C GLN A 560 5.31 -37.81 23.77
N ALA A 561 5.01 -38.84 22.97
CA ALA A 561 3.99 -39.83 23.31
C ALA A 561 4.35 -41.22 22.77
N GLU A 562 3.79 -42.24 23.42
CA GLU A 562 3.86 -43.64 23.03
C GLU A 562 2.42 -44.16 22.89
N PHE A 563 2.18 -44.88 21.78
CA PHE A 563 0.89 -45.46 21.44
C PHE A 563 1.08 -46.96 21.21
N ASP A 564 0.45 -47.76 22.07
CA ASP A 564 0.43 -49.22 21.97
C ASP A 564 -0.60 -49.74 20.96
N ASP A 565 -1.52 -48.88 20.52
CA ASP A 565 -2.55 -49.18 19.54
C ASP A 565 -2.78 -47.94 18.67
N TRP A 566 -2.40 -48.03 17.39
CA TRP A 566 -2.57 -46.97 16.40
C TRP A 566 -3.16 -47.55 15.13
N SER A 567 -4.38 -47.15 14.79
CA SER A 567 -5.09 -47.70 13.64
C SER A 567 -4.54 -47.15 12.33
N PHE A 568 -3.60 -47.88 11.72
CA PHE A 568 -3.09 -47.61 10.38
C PHE A 568 -2.75 -48.94 9.67
N GLU A 569 -3.41 -49.22 8.55
CA GLU A 569 -3.19 -50.43 7.74
C GLU A 569 -2.45 -50.06 6.43
N PHE A 570 -1.43 -50.85 6.08
CA PHE A 570 -0.57 -50.66 4.89
C PHE A 570 -0.97 -51.56 3.71
#